data_AF-A0A2S2P147-F1
#
_entry.id   AF-A0A2S2P147-F1
#
_cell.length_a   1.000
_cell.length_b   1.000
_cell.length_c   1.000
_cell.angle_alpha   90.00
_cell.angle_beta   90.00
_cell.angle_gamma   90.00
#
_symmetry.space_group_name_H-M   'P 1'
#
loop_
_entity.id
_entity.type
_entity.pdbx_description
1 polymer ?
#
loop_
_entity_poly.entity_id
_entity_poly.type
_entity_poly.pdbx_seq_one_letter_code
_entity_poly.pdbx_strand_id
1 'polypeptide(L)'
;MKKESHKLYKLLGGYNRYITFSRLRARCKYESKRLYRNYLNNLQERFCTNPKSFWESVRSKREANSIPDEVHLGDTKATGGEVSSLFASHFSSVYKDSQFTANNFSDGCTNQEFSFFPSILSITTGEVNEALNSLSNTRGSGP
;
A
#
# COMPACT_ATOMS: atom_id res chain seq x y z
N MET A 1 -37.16 -0.40 -0.69
CA MET A 1 -37.31 -1.73 -1.36
C MET A 1 -36.81 -2.95 -0.55
N LYS A 2 -35.52 -3.38 -0.58
CA LYS A 2 -35.09 -4.62 0.14
C LYS A 2 -35.40 -4.62 1.64
N LYS A 3 -35.21 -3.48 2.31
CA LYS A 3 -35.52 -3.31 3.74
C LYS A 3 -37.03 -3.41 4.01
N GLU A 4 -37.88 -2.80 3.17
CA GLU A 4 -39.34 -2.93 3.27
C GLU A 4 -39.82 -4.36 3.05
N SER A 5 -39.33 -5.06 2.03
CA SER A 5 -39.72 -6.46 1.78
C SER A 5 -39.27 -7.40 2.91
N HIS A 6 -38.13 -7.11 3.56
CA HIS A 6 -37.72 -7.84 4.75
C HIS A 6 -38.67 -7.62 5.92
N LYS A 7 -39.08 -6.36 6.17
CA LYS A 7 -40.05 -6.01 7.21
C LYS A 7 -41.39 -6.71 6.96
N LEU A 8 -41.91 -6.68 5.74
CA LEU A 8 -43.16 -7.34 5.36
C LEU A 8 -43.10 -8.86 5.53
N TYR A 9 -41.99 -9.49 5.13
CA TYR A 9 -41.78 -10.92 5.37
C TYR A 9 -41.74 -11.25 6.87
N LYS A 10 -41.05 -10.44 7.68
CA LYS A 10 -40.94 -10.67 9.13
C LYS A 10 -42.27 -10.46 9.86
N LEU A 11 -43.11 -9.55 9.39
CA LEU A 11 -44.40 -9.25 10.01
C LEU A 11 -45.48 -10.27 9.64
N LEU A 12 -45.61 -10.60 8.35
CA LEU A 12 -46.74 -11.37 7.83
C LEU A 12 -46.38 -12.80 7.43
N GLY A 13 -45.10 -13.16 7.42
CA GLY A 13 -44.62 -14.46 6.97
C GLY A 13 -44.98 -14.79 5.52
N GLY A 14 -44.84 -16.07 5.18
CA GLY A 14 -45.27 -16.64 3.90
C GLY A 14 -44.19 -16.79 2.83
N TYR A 15 -44.31 -17.86 2.06
CA TYR A 15 -43.33 -18.28 1.05
C TYR A 15 -43.10 -17.23 -0.04
N ASN A 16 -44.16 -16.66 -0.62
CA ASN A 16 -44.05 -15.65 -1.68
C ASN A 16 -43.31 -14.38 -1.22
N ARG A 17 -43.53 -13.95 0.03
CA ARG A 17 -42.85 -12.79 0.62
C ARG A 17 -41.38 -13.09 0.90
N TYR A 18 -41.07 -14.29 1.38
CA TYR A 18 -39.70 -14.76 1.53
C TYR A 18 -38.95 -14.78 0.19
N ILE A 19 -39.53 -15.36 -0.86
CA ILE A 19 -38.92 -15.40 -2.20
C ILE A 19 -38.63 -13.99 -2.72
N THR A 20 -39.58 -13.07 -2.55
CA THR A 20 -39.42 -11.66 -2.96
C THR A 20 -38.26 -10.99 -2.22
N PHE A 21 -38.22 -11.11 -0.89
CA PHE A 21 -37.11 -10.60 -0.08
C PHE A 21 -35.77 -11.24 -0.45
N SER A 22 -35.75 -12.56 -0.65
CA SER A 22 -34.55 -13.32 -1.00
C SER A 22 -33.98 -12.87 -2.35
N ARG A 23 -34.82 -12.72 -3.36
CA ARG A 23 -34.44 -12.18 -4.68
C ARG A 23 -33.87 -10.77 -4.58
N LEU A 24 -34.53 -9.89 -3.83
CA LEU A 24 -34.04 -8.52 -3.62
C LEU A 24 -32.70 -8.50 -2.88
N ARG A 25 -32.53 -9.33 -1.85
CA ARG A 25 -31.26 -9.47 -1.12
C ARG A 25 -30.14 -9.97 -2.04
N ALA A 26 -30.40 -11.00 -2.84
CA ALA A 26 -29.45 -11.54 -3.80
C ALA A 26 -29.03 -10.49 -4.83
N ARG A 27 -30.00 -9.76 -5.38
CA ARG A 27 -29.75 -8.66 -6.33
C ARG A 27 -28.90 -7.55 -5.71
N CYS A 28 -29.24 -7.07 -4.51
CA CYS A 28 -28.43 -6.06 -3.82
C CYS A 28 -26.99 -6.55 -3.61
N LYS A 29 -26.80 -7.80 -3.16
CA LYS A 29 -25.46 -8.37 -2.94
C LYS A 29 -24.66 -8.45 -4.25
N TYR A 30 -25.30 -8.87 -5.34
CA TYR A 30 -24.69 -8.92 -6.66
C TYR A 30 -24.27 -7.52 -7.14
N GLU A 31 -25.18 -6.55 -7.07
CA GLU A 31 -24.94 -5.18 -7.52
C GLU A 31 -23.83 -4.49 -6.72
N SER A 32 -23.84 -4.62 -5.39
CA SER A 32 -22.77 -4.07 -4.55
C SER A 32 -21.40 -4.63 -4.93
N LYS A 33 -21.31 -5.95 -5.17
CA LYS A 33 -20.05 -6.57 -5.62
C LYS A 33 -19.63 -6.10 -7.01
N ARG A 34 -20.58 -5.99 -7.94
CA ARG A 34 -20.34 -5.53 -9.31
C ARG A 34 -19.81 -4.09 -9.33
N LEU A 35 -20.50 -3.18 -8.64
CA LEU A 35 -20.10 -1.78 -8.54
C LEU A 35 -18.73 -1.63 -7.88
N TYR A 36 -18.47 -2.39 -6.81
CA TYR A 36 -17.17 -2.35 -6.14
C TYR A 36 -16.02 -2.85 -7.03
N ARG A 37 -16.24 -3.91 -7.82
CA ARG A 37 -15.26 -4.38 -8.81
C ARG A 37 -15.00 -3.33 -9.89
N ASN A 38 -16.05 -2.73 -10.44
CA ASN A 38 -15.90 -1.68 -11.43
C ASN A 38 -15.13 -0.48 -10.87
N TYR A 39 -15.41 -0.10 -9.62
CA TYR A 39 -14.66 0.92 -8.91
C TYR A 39 -13.16 0.58 -8.81
N LEU A 40 -12.82 -0.65 -8.41
CA LEU A 40 -11.42 -1.09 -8.33
C LEU A 40 -10.71 -1.07 -9.69
N ASN A 41 -11.38 -1.56 -10.74
CA ASN A 41 -10.82 -1.54 -12.10
C ASN A 41 -10.55 -0.09 -12.55
N ASN A 42 -11.50 0.82 -12.33
CA ASN A 42 -11.32 2.24 -12.63
C ASN A 42 -10.17 2.86 -11.82
N LEU A 43 -10.01 2.47 -10.55
CA LEU A 43 -8.93 2.95 -9.70
C LEU A 43 -7.56 2.47 -10.19
N GLN A 44 -7.48 1.23 -10.68
CA GLN A 44 -6.27 0.63 -11.25
C GLN A 44 -5.91 1.27 -12.61
N GLU A 45 -6.88 1.44 -13.51
CA GLU A 45 -6.65 2.13 -14.79
C GLU A 45 -6.19 3.57 -14.60
N ARG A 46 -6.78 4.26 -13.62
CA ARG A 46 -6.40 5.63 -13.26
C ARG A 46 -5.13 5.72 -12.44
N PHE A 47 -4.52 4.62 -12.03
CA PHE A 47 -3.31 4.66 -11.23
C PHE A 47 -2.17 5.36 -11.98
N CYS A 48 -2.00 5.06 -13.27
CA CYS A 48 -0.96 5.66 -14.10
C CYS A 48 -1.25 7.13 -14.47
N THR A 49 -2.52 7.53 -14.55
CA THR A 49 -2.93 8.87 -15.02
C THR A 49 -3.26 9.84 -13.88
N ASN A 50 -3.72 9.33 -12.74
CA ASN A 50 -4.06 10.10 -11.55
C ASN A 50 -3.82 9.26 -10.26
N PRO A 51 -2.54 9.06 -9.89
CA PRO A 51 -2.17 8.29 -8.70
C PRO A 51 -2.71 8.91 -7.40
N LYS A 52 -3.00 10.21 -7.39
CA LYS A 52 -3.56 10.91 -6.21
C LYS A 52 -4.90 10.31 -5.78
N SER A 53 -5.78 10.01 -6.73
CA SER A 53 -7.10 9.42 -6.47
C SER A 53 -7.02 8.03 -5.82
N PHE A 54 -6.02 7.24 -6.21
CA PHE A 54 -5.71 5.95 -5.58
C PHE A 54 -5.32 6.14 -4.10
N TRP A 55 -4.35 7.02 -3.83
CA TRP A 55 -3.89 7.27 -2.46
C TRP A 55 -4.96 7.89 -1.56
N GLU A 56 -5.86 8.70 -2.11
CA GLU A 56 -7.05 9.20 -1.39
C GLU A 56 -7.98 8.05 -0.98
N SER A 57 -8.24 7.10 -1.89
CA SER A 57 -9.00 5.89 -1.54
C SER A 57 -8.30 5.00 -0.52
N VAL A 58 -6.97 4.89 -0.57
CA VAL A 58 -6.21 4.09 0.41
C VAL A 58 -6.29 4.74 1.78
N ARG A 59 -6.10 6.07 1.85
CA ARG A 59 -6.21 6.84 3.08
C ARG A 59 -7.59 6.77 3.70
N SER A 60 -8.66 6.87 2.90
CA SER A 60 -10.03 6.78 3.42
C SER A 60 -10.39 5.41 4.01
N LYS A 61 -9.63 4.36 3.66
CA LYS A 61 -9.80 3.00 4.19
C LYS A 61 -8.87 2.66 5.35
N ARG A 62 -7.83 3.45 5.61
CA ARG A 62 -6.98 3.26 6.79
C ARG A 62 -7.73 3.80 8.01
N GLU A 63 -8.12 2.91 8.91
CA GLU A 63 -8.60 3.31 10.24
C GLU A 63 -7.39 3.75 11.07
N ALA A 64 -7.19 5.06 11.17
CA ALA A 64 -6.11 5.76 11.87
C ALA A 64 -4.68 5.42 11.40
N ASN A 65 -3.87 6.45 11.18
CA ASN A 65 -2.44 6.32 10.88
C ASN A 65 -1.61 6.01 12.14
N SER A 66 -2.13 5.21 13.09
CA SER A 66 -1.33 4.84 14.25
C SER A 66 -0.46 3.64 13.89
N ILE A 67 0.79 3.69 14.32
CA ILE A 67 1.62 2.50 14.43
C ILE A 67 0.88 1.53 15.37
N PRO A 68 0.79 0.23 15.07
CA PRO A 68 0.25 -0.74 16.01
C PRO A 68 0.98 -0.63 17.35
N ASP A 69 0.24 -0.66 18.46
CA ASP A 69 0.85 -0.57 19.80
C ASP A 69 1.90 -1.65 20.04
N GLU A 70 1.72 -2.81 19.40
CA GLU A 70 2.62 -3.96 19.47
C GLU A 70 2.86 -4.53 18.07
N VAL A 71 4.14 -4.78 17.74
CA VAL A 71 4.57 -5.43 16.50
C VAL A 71 5.36 -6.70 16.81
N HIS A 72 5.32 -7.69 15.91
CA HIS A 72 5.92 -9.00 16.10
C HIS A 72 6.91 -9.34 14.99
N LEU A 73 8.02 -9.99 15.36
CA LEU A 73 9.00 -10.58 14.47
C LEU A 73 9.36 -11.98 15.01
N GLY A 74 8.73 -13.01 14.43
CA GLY A 74 8.80 -14.37 14.99
C GLY A 74 8.22 -14.38 16.41
N ASP A 75 9.02 -14.86 17.37
CA ASP A 75 8.66 -14.89 18.80
C ASP A 75 8.97 -13.57 19.55
N THR A 76 9.59 -12.60 18.86
CA THR A 76 9.96 -11.31 19.48
C THR A 76 8.85 -10.29 19.25
N LYS A 77 8.50 -9.54 20.30
CA LYS A 77 7.54 -8.44 20.22
C LYS A 77 8.15 -7.12 20.66
N ALA A 78 7.69 -6.02 20.09
CA ALA A 78 8.16 -4.68 20.41
C ALA A 78 7.00 -3.70 20.50
N THR A 79 7.12 -2.70 21.38
CA THR A 79 6.13 -1.64 21.56
C THR A 79 6.81 -0.27 21.56
N GLY A 80 6.10 0.78 21.17
CA GLY A 80 6.61 2.16 21.19
C GLY A 80 7.94 2.35 20.44
N GLY A 81 8.99 2.79 21.13
CA GLY A 81 10.29 3.10 20.52
C GLY A 81 11.07 1.87 20.02
N GLU A 82 10.85 0.70 20.63
CA GLU A 82 11.55 -0.55 20.30
C GLU A 82 11.12 -1.13 18.93
N VAL A 83 9.98 -0.68 18.42
CA VAL A 83 9.47 -1.00 17.08
C VAL A 83 10.54 -0.72 16.02
N SER A 84 11.25 0.40 16.15
CA SER A 84 12.31 0.80 15.20
C SER A 84 13.47 -0.21 15.16
N SER A 85 13.89 -0.70 16.33
CA SER A 85 14.95 -1.70 16.45
C SER A 85 14.53 -3.06 15.90
N LEU A 86 13.26 -3.44 16.07
CA LEU A 86 12.70 -4.67 15.50
C LEU A 86 12.68 -4.61 13.97
N PHE A 87 12.27 -3.48 13.39
CA PHE A 87 12.35 -3.24 11.95
C PHE A 87 13.80 -3.29 11.44
N ALA A 88 14.72 -2.61 12.12
CA ALA A 88 16.14 -2.63 11.75
C ALA A 88 16.70 -4.05 11.75
N SER A 89 16.34 -4.86 12.76
CA SER A 89 16.74 -6.27 12.85
C SER A 89 16.19 -7.08 11.68
N HIS A 90 14.89 -6.94 11.37
CA HIS A 90 14.27 -7.61 10.23
C HIS A 90 14.94 -7.23 8.90
N PHE A 91 15.10 -5.93 8.62
CA PHE A 91 15.74 -5.48 7.38
C PHE A 91 17.18 -5.95 7.29
N SER A 92 17.93 -5.91 8.40
CA SER A 92 19.29 -6.45 8.43
C SER A 92 19.31 -7.94 8.07
N SER A 93 18.32 -8.73 8.50
CA SER A 93 18.22 -10.14 8.17
C SER A 93 17.95 -10.38 6.68
N VAL A 94 17.12 -9.54 6.06
CA VAL A 94 16.75 -9.68 4.64
C VAL A 94 17.88 -9.25 3.71
N TYR A 95 18.64 -8.23 4.09
CA TYR A 95 19.73 -7.67 3.28
C TYR A 95 21.13 -8.16 3.68
N LYS A 96 21.22 -9.15 4.58
CA LYS A 96 22.46 -9.88 4.89
C LYS A 96 22.75 -10.90 3.78
N ASP A 97 22.90 -10.43 2.55
CA ASP A 97 23.40 -11.31 1.51
C ASP A 97 24.93 -11.36 1.58
N SER A 98 25.45 -12.52 2.01
CA SER A 98 26.87 -12.86 1.91
C SER A 98 27.27 -13.29 0.48
N GLN A 99 26.27 -13.43 -0.42
CA GLN A 99 26.48 -13.81 -1.81
C GLN A 99 26.55 -12.63 -2.77
N PHE A 100 26.61 -11.40 -2.26
CA PHE A 100 27.04 -10.26 -3.05
C PHE A 100 28.55 -10.31 -3.29
N THR A 101 29.03 -11.37 -3.93
CA THR A 101 30.31 -11.32 -4.64
C THR A 101 30.10 -10.33 -5.77
N ALA A 102 30.81 -9.20 -5.73
CA ALA A 102 30.81 -8.17 -6.78
C ALA A 102 31.27 -8.68 -8.17
N ASN A 103 31.38 -9.99 -8.37
CA ASN A 103 31.89 -10.65 -9.57
C ASN A 103 30.82 -11.09 -10.57
N ASN A 104 29.52 -10.92 -10.28
CA ASN A 104 28.44 -11.33 -11.21
C ASN A 104 27.72 -10.16 -11.90
N PHE A 105 28.26 -8.93 -11.86
CA PHE A 105 27.84 -7.84 -12.77
C PHE A 105 28.57 -7.91 -14.13
N SER A 106 28.95 -9.12 -14.56
CA SER A 106 29.56 -9.39 -15.86
C SER A 106 28.61 -10.22 -16.74
N ASP A 107 27.42 -9.70 -17.00
CA ASP A 107 26.79 -9.78 -18.33
C ASP A 107 25.45 -9.04 -18.33
N GLY A 108 25.34 -7.97 -19.14
CA GLY A 108 24.02 -7.44 -19.54
C GLY A 108 23.68 -5.98 -19.21
N CYS A 109 24.47 -5.25 -18.42
CA CYS A 109 24.37 -3.78 -18.39
C CYS A 109 25.54 -3.22 -19.19
N THR A 110 25.33 -2.95 -20.47
CA THR A 110 26.29 -2.13 -21.21
C THR A 110 26.27 -0.74 -20.59
N ASN A 111 27.43 -0.23 -20.19
CA ASN A 111 27.61 1.16 -19.72
C ASN A 111 27.20 2.23 -20.76
N GLN A 112 26.60 1.84 -21.89
CA GLN A 112 26.00 2.73 -22.87
C GLN A 112 24.82 3.52 -22.29
N GLU A 113 24.05 2.97 -21.35
CA GLU A 113 22.94 3.72 -20.71
C GLU A 113 23.44 4.85 -19.79
N PHE A 114 24.72 4.85 -19.42
CA PHE A 114 25.32 5.84 -18.52
C PHE A 114 26.49 6.60 -19.16
N SER A 115 26.66 6.56 -20.48
CA SER A 115 27.76 7.26 -21.18
C SER A 115 27.68 8.79 -21.09
N PHE A 116 26.56 9.34 -20.58
CA PHE A 116 26.40 10.77 -20.28
C PHE A 116 27.02 11.17 -18.93
N PHE A 117 27.35 10.22 -18.07
CA PHE A 117 28.02 10.54 -16.81
C PHE A 117 29.50 10.79 -17.09
N PRO A 118 30.04 11.96 -16.72
CA PRO A 118 31.47 12.19 -16.81
C PRO A 118 32.18 11.11 -15.98
N SER A 119 33.19 10.47 -16.56
CA SER A 119 33.97 9.38 -15.93
C SER A 119 34.65 9.76 -14.61
N ILE A 120 34.56 11.03 -14.21
CA ILE A 120 35.08 11.59 -12.98
C ILE A 120 33.95 12.41 -12.36
N LEU A 121 33.18 11.77 -11.50
CA LEU A 121 32.25 12.46 -10.60
C LEU A 121 32.90 12.49 -9.23
N SER A 122 33.56 13.60 -8.89
CA SER A 122 34.06 13.82 -7.54
C SER A 122 33.04 14.65 -6.77
N ILE A 123 32.41 14.04 -5.77
CA ILE A 123 31.56 14.75 -4.82
C ILE A 123 32.37 14.99 -3.55
N THR A 124 32.45 16.24 -3.13
CA THR A 124 33.12 16.64 -1.89
C THR A 124 32.16 16.62 -0.71
N THR A 125 32.69 16.47 0.50
CA THR A 125 31.89 16.55 1.73
C THR A 125 31.22 17.91 1.91
N GLY A 126 31.80 18.98 1.35
CA GLY A 126 31.23 20.32 1.35
C GLY A 126 29.93 20.39 0.54
N GLU A 127 29.94 19.87 -0.69
CA GLU A 127 28.77 19.83 -1.57
C GLU A 127 27.63 19.00 -0.97
N VAL A 128 27.95 17.87 -0.33
CA VAL A 128 26.95 17.05 0.39
C VAL A 128 26.33 17.84 1.54
N ASN A 129 27.14 18.55 2.32
CA ASN A 129 26.65 19.30 3.47
C ASN A 129 25.81 20.51 3.04
N GLU A 130 26.20 21.20 1.97
CA GLU A 130 25.43 22.30 1.39
C GLU A 130 24.10 21.82 0.80
N ALA A 131 24.10 20.68 0.11
CA ALA A 131 22.87 20.03 -0.35
C ALA A 131 21.95 19.65 0.83
N LEU A 132 22.50 19.06 1.89
CA LEU A 132 21.73 18.73 3.10
C LEU A 132 21.14 19.96 3.78
N ASN A 133 21.88 21.07 3.83
CA ASN A 133 21.41 22.32 4.44
C ASN A 133 20.39 23.06 3.56
N SER A 134 20.44 22.87 2.24
CA SER A 134 19.48 23.45 1.29
C SER A 134 18.19 22.65 1.14
N LEU A 135 18.15 21.41 1.63
CA LEU A 135 16.92 20.65 1.72
C LEU A 135 15.94 21.37 2.64
N SER A 136 14.86 21.88 2.05
CA SER A 136 13.76 22.46 2.82
C SER A 136 13.25 21.41 3.82
N ASN A 137 12.88 21.86 5.03
CA ASN A 137 12.31 21.03 6.09
C ASN A 137 10.91 20.47 5.76
N THR A 138 10.56 20.42 4.46
CA THR A 138 9.40 19.69 3.97
C THR A 138 9.72 18.21 4.17
N ARG A 139 9.36 17.74 5.35
CA ARG A 139 9.26 16.34 5.70
C ARG A 139 8.52 15.67 4.56
N GLY A 140 9.27 15.06 3.64
CA GLY A 140 8.73 14.09 2.74
C GLY A 140 8.15 13.02 3.65
N SER A 141 6.83 12.97 3.77
CA SER A 141 6.15 11.82 4.35
C SER A 141 6.40 10.65 3.40
N GLY A 142 7.57 10.05 3.53
CA GLY A 142 7.76 8.65 3.18
C GLY A 142 6.79 7.80 4.01
N PRO A 143 6.52 6.56 3.56
CA PRO A 143 5.49 5.70 4.12
C PRO A 143 5.60 5.49 5.63
#